data_AF-A0A9W9PAM0-F1
#
_entry.id   AF-A0A9W9PAM0-F1
#
_cell.length_a   1.000
_cell.length_b   1.000
_cell.length_c   1.000
_cell.angle_alpha   90.00
_cell.angle_beta   90.00
_cell.angle_gamma   90.00
#
_symmetry.space_group_name_H-M   'P 1'
#
loop_
_entity.id
_entity.type
_entity.pdbx_description
1 polymer ?
#
loop_
_entity_poly.entity_id
_entity_poly.type
_entity_poly.pdbx_seq_one_letter_code
_entity_poly.pdbx_strand_id
1 'polypeptide(L)'
;MILSRRAVLFLGFCFFTFVLLTARALRQPHGWDKVPQAVGLGEYVTSHGSSASTNWSMAYNISTGHVNTRPFVPGPNFIPGIPKPLGAQYTKRLVVPRTTEEDVSWIEQELPDWQTAIYVANDPSAPLHPPKNKGHEVMIYLSYVIDFYDELTDISVFIHAHQNAWHNDFLFNGDTAETVRRLNLNRVIREGYMNLRCGLGPGCPDWMHPGAIEPDESKQEEVMLARAWSEIFPDEPVPSVLAQPCCAQFALSKERIRTIPRSRYIFYRDWLLQTTLSDYIAGRIWEYLWQYVFAGEPVLCPDESVCLCDGYGFCFGGMAGFEAFKAAQAERDELAQEVDNWMWMSQDLEETKDLDGHLDETMNLNIPPPGGKSENEDSYAAKTREVEAMLENAIARGDNPRLRAEEVGRPWKEGDGF
;
A
#
# COMPACT_ATOMS: atom_id res chain seq x y z
N MET A 1 -39.31 47.13 34.52
CA MET A 1 -37.94 47.40 34.99
C MET A 1 -37.02 47.33 33.79
N ILE A 2 -36.51 48.48 33.32
CA ILE A 2 -35.59 48.55 32.18
C ILE A 2 -34.21 48.19 32.71
N LEU A 3 -33.65 47.04 32.29
CA LEU A 3 -32.27 46.71 32.66
C LEU A 3 -31.35 47.79 32.09
N SER A 4 -30.51 48.36 32.97
CA SER A 4 -29.47 49.31 32.59
C SER A 4 -28.64 48.74 31.43
N ARG A 5 -28.27 49.58 30.44
CA ARG A 5 -27.40 49.19 29.31
C ARG A 5 -26.13 48.45 29.76
N ARG A 6 -25.62 48.76 30.96
CA ARG A 6 -24.47 48.07 31.55
C ARG A 6 -24.78 46.62 31.97
N ALA A 7 -25.99 46.36 32.45
CA ALA A 7 -26.44 45.02 32.82
C ALA A 7 -26.66 44.11 31.58
N VAL A 8 -27.13 44.68 30.47
CA VAL A 8 -27.28 43.95 29.21
C VAL A 8 -25.91 43.54 28.63
N LEU A 9 -24.93 44.45 28.67
CA LEU A 9 -23.56 44.13 28.24
C LEU A 9 -22.89 43.08 29.15
N PHE A 10 -23.13 43.16 30.46
CA PHE A 10 -22.59 42.18 31.40
C PHE A 10 -23.21 40.79 31.20
N LEU A 11 -24.52 40.72 31.00
CA LEU A 11 -25.22 39.46 30.69
C LEU A 11 -24.78 38.87 29.35
N GLY A 12 -24.55 39.71 28.33
CA GLY A 12 -24.02 39.28 27.04
C GLY A 12 -22.60 38.71 27.16
N PHE A 13 -21.74 39.35 27.96
CA PHE A 13 -20.38 38.85 28.23
C PHE A 13 -20.39 37.55 29.04
N CYS A 14 -21.27 37.41 30.03
CA CYS A 14 -21.46 36.17 30.78
C CYS A 14 -21.98 35.03 29.89
N PHE A 15 -22.89 35.32 28.97
CA PHE A 15 -23.39 34.32 28.02
C PHE A 15 -22.30 33.89 27.03
N PHE A 16 -21.52 34.83 26.50
CA PHE A 16 -20.43 34.53 25.57
C PHE A 16 -19.30 33.73 26.24
N THR A 17 -18.95 34.08 27.49
CA THR A 17 -17.95 33.30 28.27
C THR A 17 -18.49 31.92 28.64
N PHE A 18 -19.77 31.78 28.97
CA PHE A 18 -20.41 30.48 29.19
C PHE A 18 -20.38 29.60 27.93
N VAL A 19 -20.73 30.15 26.76
CA VAL A 19 -20.66 29.42 25.47
C VAL A 19 -19.23 29.04 25.11
N LEU A 20 -18.25 29.90 25.38
CA LEU A 20 -16.83 29.56 25.16
C LEU A 20 -16.34 28.47 26.11
N LEU A 21 -16.77 28.49 27.37
CA LEU A 21 -16.39 27.48 28.36
C LEU A 21 -17.06 26.14 28.08
N THR A 22 -18.33 26.11 27.63
CA THR A 22 -19.00 24.88 27.21
C THR A 22 -18.43 24.35 25.89
N ALA A 23 -18.10 25.21 24.93
CA ALA A 23 -17.40 24.80 23.71
C ALA A 23 -15.99 24.26 23.99
N ARG A 24 -15.28 24.80 24.99
CA ARG A 24 -14.00 24.23 25.47
C ARG A 24 -14.20 22.91 26.21
N ALA A 25 -15.22 22.78 27.05
CA ALA A 25 -15.53 21.53 27.75
C ALA A 25 -15.97 20.41 26.79
N LEU A 26 -16.66 20.76 25.70
CA LEU A 26 -17.03 19.84 24.62
C LEU A 26 -15.88 19.55 23.64
N ARG A 27 -14.87 20.42 23.58
CA ARG A 27 -13.62 20.20 22.81
C ARG A 27 -12.52 19.51 23.61
N GLN A 28 -12.63 19.44 24.93
CA GLN A 28 -11.75 18.55 25.67
C GLN A 28 -12.12 17.12 25.26
N PRO A 29 -11.16 16.33 24.76
CA PRO A 29 -11.37 14.90 24.65
C PRO A 29 -11.70 14.45 26.08
N HIS A 30 -12.92 13.97 26.30
CA HIS A 30 -13.22 13.24 27.52
C HIS A 30 -12.10 12.23 27.73
N GLY A 31 -11.36 12.29 28.83
CA GLY A 31 -10.26 11.37 29.08
C GLY A 31 -10.74 9.93 28.91
N TRP A 32 -10.21 9.25 27.90
CA TRP A 32 -10.51 7.85 27.59
C TRP A 32 -9.74 6.88 28.49
N ASP A 33 -9.11 7.37 29.57
CA ASP A 33 -8.53 6.56 30.67
C ASP A 33 -9.55 5.62 31.35
N LYS A 34 -10.81 5.62 30.92
CA LYS A 34 -11.90 4.81 31.47
C LYS A 34 -12.74 4.05 30.44
N VAL A 35 -12.27 3.89 29.20
CA VAL A 35 -12.82 2.81 28.37
C VAL A 35 -12.20 1.51 28.86
N PRO A 36 -13.00 0.48 29.22
CA PRO A 36 -12.44 -0.80 29.60
C PRO A 36 -11.57 -1.30 28.44
N GLN A 37 -10.25 -1.40 28.68
CA GLN A 37 -9.33 -2.12 27.80
C GLN A 37 -9.73 -3.60 27.85
N ALA A 38 -10.76 -3.97 27.10
CA ALA A 38 -11.28 -5.33 27.07
C ALA A 38 -10.42 -6.28 26.21
N VAL A 39 -9.40 -5.76 25.51
CA VAL A 39 -8.45 -6.56 24.76
C VAL A 39 -7.05 -6.01 25.01
N GLY A 40 -6.26 -6.77 25.78
CA GLY A 40 -4.91 -6.38 26.15
C GLY A 40 -4.00 -6.31 24.92
N LEU A 41 -3.16 -5.27 24.87
CA LEU A 41 -1.95 -5.27 24.07
C LEU A 41 -1.13 -6.49 24.51
N GLY A 42 -0.88 -7.45 23.61
CA GLY A 42 -0.17 -8.69 23.93
C GLY A 42 1.16 -8.40 24.61
N GLU A 43 1.33 -8.84 25.86
CA GLU A 43 2.57 -8.66 26.60
C GLU A 43 3.67 -9.59 26.05
N TYR A 44 4.84 -8.99 25.82
CA TYR A 44 6.09 -9.65 25.49
C TYR A 44 6.66 -10.31 26.75
N VAL A 45 6.71 -11.64 26.81
CA VAL A 45 7.47 -12.35 27.86
C VAL A 45 8.88 -12.64 27.35
N THR A 46 9.84 -11.81 27.75
CA THR A 46 11.26 -12.19 27.75
C THR A 46 11.53 -13.07 28.97
N SER A 47 11.69 -14.38 28.76
CA SER A 47 12.11 -15.29 29.81
C SER A 47 13.59 -15.08 30.13
N HIS A 48 13.99 -14.60 31.31
CA HIS A 48 15.25 -14.94 31.99
C HIS A 48 15.02 -14.89 33.51
N GLY A 49 15.38 -15.97 34.21
CA GLY A 49 14.92 -16.25 35.57
C GLY A 49 15.71 -15.58 36.71
N SER A 50 15.11 -15.56 37.91
CA SER A 50 15.65 -16.18 39.13
C SER A 50 14.90 -15.76 40.42
N SER A 51 14.76 -16.74 41.31
CA SER A 51 14.58 -16.69 42.77
C SER A 51 13.30 -16.14 43.42
N ALA A 52 12.77 -17.00 44.30
CA ALA A 52 11.63 -16.80 45.18
C ALA A 52 11.86 -15.76 46.27
N SER A 53 10.79 -15.06 46.65
CA SER A 53 10.41 -14.89 48.06
C SER A 53 8.92 -14.59 48.20
N THR A 54 8.26 -15.39 49.01
CA THR A 54 6.88 -15.23 49.47
C THR A 54 6.78 -14.13 50.52
N ASN A 55 5.83 -13.21 50.38
CA ASN A 55 5.11 -12.64 51.53
C ASN A 55 3.70 -12.21 51.12
N TRP A 56 2.73 -12.70 51.88
CA TRP A 56 1.30 -12.49 51.72
C TRP A 56 0.87 -11.12 52.24
N SER A 57 0.21 -10.33 51.39
CA SER A 57 -0.73 -9.31 51.83
C SER A 57 -1.93 -9.30 50.90
N MET A 58 -3.01 -9.88 51.44
CA MET A 58 -4.43 -9.79 51.07
C MET A 58 -4.75 -8.72 50.00
N ALA A 59 -4.89 -9.15 48.75
CA ALA A 59 -5.46 -8.35 47.66
C ALA A 59 -6.43 -9.23 46.88
N TYR A 60 -7.58 -8.67 46.56
CA TYR A 60 -8.76 -9.33 46.01
C TYR A 60 -8.42 -10.26 44.83
N ASN A 61 -8.89 -11.50 44.96
CA ASN A 61 -8.80 -12.54 43.95
C ASN A 61 -9.76 -12.22 42.78
N ILE A 62 -9.38 -11.27 41.93
CA ILE A 62 -9.94 -11.20 40.58
C ILE A 62 -9.07 -12.16 39.78
N SER A 63 -9.54 -13.40 39.66
CA SER A 63 -9.06 -14.27 38.60
C SER A 63 -9.34 -13.54 37.29
N THR A 64 -8.32 -12.91 36.70
CA THR A 64 -8.26 -12.61 35.27
C THR A 64 -8.18 -13.94 34.55
N GLY A 65 -9.29 -14.69 34.58
CA GLY A 65 -9.50 -15.74 33.62
C GLY A 65 -9.40 -15.04 32.28
N HIS A 66 -8.41 -15.44 31.48
CA HIS A 66 -8.44 -15.22 30.05
C HIS A 66 -9.83 -15.65 29.58
N VAL A 67 -10.71 -14.67 29.38
CA VAL A 67 -11.96 -14.93 28.70
C VAL A 67 -11.50 -15.28 27.30
N ASN A 68 -11.52 -16.59 27.02
CA ASN A 68 -11.29 -17.13 25.70
C ASN A 68 -12.54 -16.73 24.90
N THR A 69 -12.62 -15.45 24.54
CA THR A 69 -13.68 -14.88 23.71
C THR A 69 -13.49 -15.50 22.34
N ARG A 70 -14.14 -16.64 22.13
CA ARG A 70 -14.37 -17.14 20.78
C ARG A 70 -15.11 -16.02 20.04
N PRO A 71 -14.61 -15.57 18.88
CA PRO A 71 -15.31 -14.58 18.07
C PRO A 71 -16.77 -14.99 17.90
N PHE A 72 -17.69 -14.02 17.96
CA PHE A 72 -19.12 -14.29 17.81
C PHE A 72 -19.42 -14.90 16.42
N VAL A 73 -18.60 -14.56 15.43
CA VAL A 73 -18.61 -15.14 14.08
C VAL A 73 -17.21 -15.69 13.78
N PRO A 74 -17.07 -16.97 13.38
CA PRO A 74 -15.78 -17.49 12.92
C PRO A 74 -15.23 -16.64 11.77
N GLY A 75 -13.96 -16.27 11.85
CA GLY A 75 -13.27 -15.55 10.78
C GLY A 75 -13.26 -16.33 9.46
N PRO A 76 -12.99 -15.65 8.33
CA PRO A 76 -12.85 -16.29 7.03
C PRO A 76 -11.72 -17.34 7.06
N ASN A 77 -11.97 -18.51 6.48
CA ASN A 77 -10.95 -19.54 6.31
C ASN A 77 -10.26 -19.36 4.96
N PHE A 78 -9.10 -18.71 4.97
CA PHE A 78 -8.32 -18.46 3.76
C PHE A 78 -7.55 -19.71 3.35
N ILE A 79 -8.10 -20.45 2.39
CA ILE A 79 -7.41 -21.56 1.73
C ILE A 79 -6.80 -21.11 0.40
N PRO A 80 -5.69 -21.74 -0.04
CA PRO A 80 -5.16 -21.51 -1.38
C PRO A 80 -6.15 -21.93 -2.47
N GLY A 81 -6.25 -21.14 -3.53
CA GLY A 81 -7.05 -21.50 -4.71
C GLY A 81 -6.33 -22.52 -5.61
N ILE A 82 -7.10 -23.11 -6.52
CA ILE A 82 -6.58 -24.08 -7.50
C ILE A 82 -6.56 -23.40 -8.87
N PRO A 83 -5.37 -23.14 -9.43
CA PRO A 83 -5.25 -22.61 -10.78
C PRO A 83 -5.95 -23.47 -11.83
N LYS A 84 -6.46 -22.82 -12.87
CA LYS A 84 -6.93 -23.48 -14.08
C LYS A 84 -5.77 -24.22 -14.77
N PRO A 85 -6.06 -25.32 -15.49
CA PRO A 85 -5.04 -26.03 -16.24
C PRO A 85 -4.46 -25.16 -17.36
N LEU A 86 -3.26 -25.52 -17.83
CA LEU A 86 -2.59 -24.84 -18.94
C LEU A 86 -3.53 -24.68 -20.15
N GLY A 87 -3.59 -23.45 -20.69
CA GLY A 87 -4.40 -23.09 -21.85
C GLY A 87 -5.85 -22.70 -21.54
N ALA A 88 -6.35 -22.93 -20.32
CA ALA A 88 -7.63 -22.38 -19.90
C ALA A 88 -7.53 -20.88 -19.59
N GLN A 89 -8.52 -20.12 -20.05
CA GLN A 89 -8.54 -18.67 -19.90
C GLN A 89 -9.27 -18.25 -18.60
N TYR A 90 -8.76 -17.20 -17.96
CA TYR A 90 -9.44 -16.53 -16.86
C TYR A 90 -10.32 -15.40 -17.39
N THR A 91 -11.51 -15.26 -16.81
CA THR A 91 -12.25 -14.00 -16.89
C THR A 91 -11.61 -13.01 -15.94
N LYS A 92 -11.40 -11.78 -16.41
CA LYS A 92 -10.61 -10.79 -15.68
C LYS A 92 -11.19 -9.39 -15.84
N ARG A 93 -11.16 -8.61 -14.76
CA ARG A 93 -11.71 -7.26 -14.74
C ARG A 93 -10.80 -6.30 -13.99
N LEU A 94 -10.56 -5.12 -14.57
CA LEU A 94 -9.93 -3.98 -13.92
C LEU A 94 -10.98 -3.15 -13.21
N VAL A 95 -10.72 -2.80 -11.96
CA VAL A 95 -11.56 -1.93 -11.14
C VAL A 95 -10.80 -0.64 -10.94
N VAL A 96 -11.33 0.44 -11.52
CA VAL A 96 -10.61 1.71 -11.63
C VAL A 96 -11.45 2.83 -11.04
N PRO A 97 -11.03 3.42 -9.91
CA PRO A 97 -11.60 4.65 -9.41
C PRO A 97 -11.04 5.81 -10.23
N ARG A 98 -11.90 6.72 -10.64
CA ARG A 98 -11.47 7.98 -11.26
C ARG A 98 -12.41 9.12 -10.93
N THR A 99 -11.95 10.32 -11.19
CA THR A 99 -12.76 11.53 -11.33
C THR A 99 -13.06 11.79 -12.80
N THR A 100 -13.92 12.77 -13.07
CA THR A 100 -14.20 13.26 -14.43
C THR A 100 -12.97 13.85 -15.14
N GLU A 101 -11.95 14.26 -14.40
CA GLU A 101 -10.75 14.92 -14.94
C GLU A 101 -9.63 13.92 -15.28
N GLU A 102 -9.68 12.71 -14.73
CA GLU A 102 -8.67 11.69 -14.96
C GLU A 102 -8.92 10.92 -16.27
N ASP A 103 -7.87 10.85 -17.08
CA ASP A 103 -7.87 10.08 -18.31
C ASP A 103 -7.50 8.62 -18.05
N VAL A 104 -8.38 7.74 -18.53
CA VAL A 104 -8.25 6.27 -18.46
C VAL A 104 -8.37 5.64 -19.85
N SER A 105 -8.30 6.44 -20.92
CA SER A 105 -8.41 5.97 -22.30
C SER A 105 -7.27 5.01 -22.70
N TRP A 106 -6.13 5.11 -22.01
CA TRP A 106 -5.00 4.20 -22.17
C TRP A 106 -5.37 2.73 -21.92
N ILE A 107 -6.35 2.44 -21.05
CA ILE A 107 -6.74 1.07 -20.72
C ILE A 107 -7.26 0.32 -21.95
N GLU A 108 -8.08 0.98 -22.78
CA GLU A 108 -8.61 0.36 -24.00
C GLU A 108 -7.50 0.10 -25.03
N GLN A 109 -6.46 0.94 -25.06
CA GLN A 109 -5.34 0.81 -25.99
C GLN A 109 -4.36 -0.27 -25.55
N GLU A 110 -4.03 -0.31 -24.26
CA GLU A 110 -2.95 -1.11 -23.69
C GLU A 110 -3.42 -2.47 -23.16
N LEU A 111 -4.70 -2.58 -22.75
CA LEU A 111 -5.31 -3.74 -22.09
C LEU A 111 -6.68 -4.11 -22.70
N PRO A 112 -6.79 -4.26 -24.04
CA PRO A 112 -8.08 -4.45 -24.73
C PRO A 112 -8.81 -5.75 -24.39
N ASP A 113 -8.11 -6.74 -23.83
CA ASP A 113 -8.64 -8.03 -23.42
C ASP A 113 -9.17 -8.06 -21.97
N TRP A 114 -9.04 -6.95 -21.25
CA TRP A 114 -9.56 -6.81 -19.89
C TRP A 114 -10.96 -6.18 -19.88
N GLN A 115 -11.87 -6.78 -19.12
CA GLN A 115 -13.12 -6.08 -18.79
C GLN A 115 -12.81 -4.92 -17.84
N THR A 116 -13.65 -3.89 -17.82
CA THR A 116 -13.43 -2.73 -16.93
C THR A 116 -14.67 -2.43 -16.08
N ALA A 117 -14.43 -2.01 -14.85
CA ALA A 117 -15.39 -1.41 -13.94
C ALA A 117 -14.82 -0.04 -13.53
N ILE A 118 -15.08 0.96 -14.37
CA ILE A 118 -14.57 2.32 -14.18
C ILE A 118 -15.62 3.13 -13.44
N TYR A 119 -15.38 3.42 -12.16
CA TYR A 119 -16.28 4.22 -11.33
C TYR A 119 -15.88 5.70 -11.38
N VAL A 120 -16.86 6.58 -11.54
CA VAL A 120 -16.63 8.03 -11.52
C VAL A 120 -17.06 8.59 -10.15
N ALA A 121 -16.08 8.95 -9.34
CA ALA A 121 -16.29 9.34 -7.94
C ALA A 121 -17.10 10.63 -7.77
N ASN A 122 -16.96 11.59 -8.69
CA ASN A 122 -17.51 12.94 -8.58
C ASN A 122 -18.66 13.24 -9.57
N ASP A 123 -19.21 12.24 -10.25
CA ASP A 123 -20.36 12.38 -11.15
C ASP A 123 -21.50 11.40 -10.77
N PRO A 124 -22.56 11.88 -10.08
CA PRO A 124 -23.71 11.05 -9.71
C PRO A 124 -24.53 10.49 -10.88
N SER A 125 -24.32 11.01 -12.09
CA SER A 125 -25.00 10.51 -13.30
C SER A 125 -24.24 9.40 -14.00
N ALA A 126 -23.00 9.13 -13.58
CA ALA A 126 -22.19 8.07 -14.16
C ALA A 126 -22.82 6.69 -13.92
N PRO A 127 -22.77 5.76 -14.90
CA PRO A 127 -23.35 4.43 -14.75
C PRO A 127 -22.80 3.65 -13.56
N LEU A 128 -21.51 3.81 -13.27
CA LEU A 128 -20.83 3.31 -12.08
C LEU A 128 -20.42 4.50 -11.22
N HIS A 129 -21.20 4.79 -10.20
CA HIS A 129 -20.94 5.83 -9.21
C HIS A 129 -21.07 5.24 -7.80
N PRO A 130 -20.09 5.46 -6.90
CA PRO A 130 -20.23 5.00 -5.52
C PRO A 130 -21.35 5.75 -4.80
N PRO A 131 -21.89 5.23 -3.66
CA PRO A 131 -22.94 5.93 -2.91
C PRO A 131 -22.58 7.35 -2.45
N LYS A 132 -21.28 7.61 -2.25
CA LYS A 132 -20.72 8.93 -1.88
C LYS A 132 -19.22 8.95 -2.18
N ASN A 133 -18.68 10.06 -2.63
CA ASN A 133 -17.22 10.25 -2.67
C ASN A 133 -16.67 10.45 -1.25
N LYS A 134 -16.22 9.38 -0.59
CA LYS A 134 -15.65 9.39 0.77
C LYS A 134 -14.58 8.31 0.86
N GLY A 135 -13.38 8.64 1.36
CA GLY A 135 -12.30 7.67 1.51
C GLY A 135 -11.65 7.23 0.20
N HIS A 136 -11.68 8.10 -0.82
CA HIS A 136 -11.05 7.89 -2.13
C HIS A 136 -11.40 6.53 -2.77
N GLU A 137 -10.40 5.76 -3.23
CA GLU A 137 -10.54 4.48 -3.91
C GLU A 137 -11.27 3.42 -3.08
N VAL A 138 -11.18 3.49 -1.75
CA VAL A 138 -11.75 2.49 -0.83
C VAL A 138 -13.25 2.33 -1.04
N MET A 139 -13.98 3.44 -1.17
CA MET A 139 -15.42 3.40 -1.39
C MET A 139 -15.77 2.69 -2.70
N ILE A 140 -14.97 2.94 -3.74
CA ILE A 140 -15.19 2.36 -5.06
C ILE A 140 -14.85 0.88 -5.05
N TYR A 141 -13.74 0.48 -4.43
CA TYR A 141 -13.35 -0.92 -4.30
C TYR A 141 -14.41 -1.73 -3.54
N LEU A 142 -14.89 -1.21 -2.41
CA LEU A 142 -15.98 -1.84 -1.66
C LEU A 142 -17.29 -1.86 -2.45
N SER A 143 -17.62 -0.77 -3.16
CA SER A 143 -18.84 -0.71 -3.99
C SER A 143 -18.79 -1.74 -5.12
N TYR A 144 -17.67 -1.86 -5.84
CA TYR A 144 -17.48 -2.89 -6.86
C TYR A 144 -17.71 -4.30 -6.30
N VAL A 145 -17.07 -4.63 -5.17
CA VAL A 145 -17.20 -5.95 -4.54
C VAL A 145 -18.67 -6.22 -4.18
N ILE A 146 -19.39 -5.22 -3.67
CA ILE A 146 -20.81 -5.34 -3.30
C ILE A 146 -21.69 -5.50 -4.55
N ASP A 147 -21.54 -4.61 -5.52
CA ASP A 147 -22.38 -4.51 -6.71
C ASP A 147 -22.24 -5.78 -7.57
N PHE A 148 -21.01 -6.27 -7.74
CA PHE A 148 -20.70 -7.41 -8.61
C PHE A 148 -20.51 -8.75 -7.89
N TYR A 149 -20.76 -8.86 -6.59
CA TYR A 149 -20.45 -10.07 -5.78
C TYR A 149 -20.90 -11.40 -6.42
N ASP A 150 -22.08 -11.43 -7.04
CA ASP A 150 -22.64 -12.64 -7.69
C ASP A 150 -22.08 -12.86 -9.11
N GLU A 151 -21.55 -11.81 -9.73
CA GLU A 151 -21.07 -11.73 -11.11
C GLU A 151 -19.55 -11.50 -11.23
N LEU A 152 -18.80 -11.67 -10.12
CA LEU A 152 -17.35 -11.55 -10.09
C LEU A 152 -16.70 -12.39 -11.19
N THR A 153 -15.74 -11.78 -11.89
CA THR A 153 -14.79 -12.47 -12.76
C THR A 153 -13.86 -13.35 -11.93
N ASP A 154 -13.16 -14.31 -12.54
CA ASP A 154 -12.22 -15.17 -11.81
C ASP A 154 -11.17 -14.33 -11.06
N ILE A 155 -10.76 -13.22 -11.69
CA ILE A 155 -9.80 -12.26 -11.12
C ILE A 155 -10.32 -10.83 -11.26
N SER A 156 -10.20 -10.06 -10.19
CA SER A 156 -10.44 -8.61 -10.15
C SER A 156 -9.16 -7.91 -9.75
N VAL A 157 -8.71 -6.94 -10.55
CA VAL A 157 -7.49 -6.17 -10.29
C VAL A 157 -7.87 -4.72 -10.03
N PHE A 158 -7.48 -4.22 -8.87
CA PHE A 158 -7.79 -2.89 -8.36
C PHE A 158 -6.55 -2.01 -8.57
N ILE A 159 -6.71 -0.96 -9.38
CA ILE A 159 -5.62 -0.07 -9.80
C ILE A 159 -6.06 1.38 -9.72
N HIS A 160 -5.10 2.29 -9.66
CA HIS A 160 -5.35 3.71 -9.82
C HIS A 160 -5.57 4.08 -11.30
N ALA A 161 -6.15 5.26 -11.55
CA ALA A 161 -6.50 5.71 -12.90
C ALA A 161 -5.28 5.98 -13.81
N HIS A 162 -4.14 6.37 -13.22
CA HIS A 162 -2.96 6.78 -13.98
C HIS A 162 -2.20 5.58 -14.55
N GLN A 163 -1.77 5.68 -15.81
CA GLN A 163 -0.88 4.67 -16.42
C GLN A 163 0.52 4.74 -15.80
N ASN A 164 1.12 5.93 -15.73
CA ASN A 164 2.49 6.09 -15.26
C ASN A 164 2.50 6.68 -13.85
N ALA A 165 3.13 5.99 -12.91
CA ALA A 165 3.22 6.47 -11.53
C ALA A 165 4.44 5.95 -10.78
N TRP A 166 4.89 6.74 -9.81
CA TRP A 166 6.04 6.43 -8.94
C TRP A 166 5.85 5.18 -8.09
N HIS A 167 4.59 4.81 -7.82
CA HIS A 167 4.25 3.72 -6.93
C HIS A 167 4.18 2.35 -7.64
N ASN A 168 4.39 2.32 -8.96
CA ASN A 168 4.62 1.08 -9.71
C ASN A 168 6.10 0.71 -9.67
N ASP A 169 6.43 -0.58 -9.61
CA ASP A 169 7.83 -1.02 -9.51
C ASP A 169 8.66 -0.55 -10.70
N PHE A 170 9.92 -0.22 -10.43
CA PHE A 170 10.86 0.30 -11.43
C PHE A 170 11.09 -0.66 -12.60
N LEU A 171 10.94 -1.98 -12.38
CA LEU A 171 11.04 -3.00 -13.43
C LEU A 171 9.96 -2.86 -14.51
N PHE A 172 8.87 -2.15 -14.21
CA PHE A 172 7.82 -1.81 -15.16
C PHE A 172 7.95 -0.38 -15.69
N ASN A 173 9.06 0.31 -15.42
CA ASN A 173 9.26 1.72 -15.77
C ASN A 173 8.13 2.65 -15.27
N GLY A 174 7.53 2.30 -14.13
CA GLY A 174 6.39 3.03 -13.59
C GLY A 174 5.05 2.80 -14.30
N ASP A 175 4.96 1.88 -15.28
CA ASP A 175 3.78 1.65 -16.11
C ASP A 175 2.83 0.58 -15.54
N THR A 176 1.61 1.01 -15.20
CA THR A 176 0.51 0.15 -14.73
C THR A 176 0.09 -0.87 -15.81
N ALA A 177 0.12 -0.50 -17.08
CA ALA A 177 -0.24 -1.42 -18.17
C ALA A 177 0.73 -2.61 -18.23
N GLU A 178 2.03 -2.34 -18.09
CA GLU A 178 3.04 -3.41 -18.08
C GLU A 178 2.92 -4.30 -16.83
N THR A 179 2.63 -3.69 -15.69
CA THR A 179 2.37 -4.41 -14.43
C THR A 179 1.20 -5.38 -14.61
N VAL A 180 0.08 -4.92 -15.17
CA VAL A 180 -1.12 -5.74 -15.37
C VAL A 180 -0.91 -6.81 -16.47
N ARG A 181 -0.18 -6.51 -17.55
CA ARG A 181 0.13 -7.49 -18.60
C ARG A 181 0.98 -8.66 -18.10
N ARG A 182 1.95 -8.38 -17.24
CA ARG A 182 2.86 -9.40 -16.68
C ARG A 182 2.31 -10.13 -15.48
N LEU A 183 1.22 -9.64 -14.88
CA LEU A 183 0.64 -10.22 -13.67
C LEU A 183 0.32 -11.70 -13.88
N ASN A 184 0.92 -12.53 -13.04
CA ASN A 184 0.66 -13.96 -12.97
C ASN A 184 -0.70 -14.21 -12.34
N LEU A 185 -1.69 -14.48 -13.19
CA LEU A 185 -3.05 -14.80 -12.79
C LEU A 185 -3.14 -16.08 -11.95
N ASN A 186 -2.30 -17.10 -12.20
CA ASN A 186 -2.27 -18.30 -11.38
C ASN A 186 -1.79 -18.02 -9.96
N ARG A 187 -0.84 -17.10 -9.77
CA ARG A 187 -0.44 -16.66 -8.42
C ARG A 187 -1.60 -16.00 -7.70
N VAL A 188 -2.33 -15.10 -8.37
CA VAL A 188 -3.52 -14.47 -7.79
C VAL A 188 -4.55 -15.51 -7.36
N ILE A 189 -4.75 -16.58 -8.15
CA ILE A 189 -5.63 -17.69 -7.75
C ILE A 189 -5.08 -18.46 -6.55
N ARG A 190 -3.80 -18.84 -6.55
CA ARG A 190 -3.18 -19.60 -5.45
C ARG A 190 -3.26 -18.84 -4.14
N GLU A 191 -2.82 -17.59 -4.12
CA GLU A 191 -2.75 -16.77 -2.90
C GLU A 191 -4.10 -16.15 -2.54
N GLY A 192 -4.98 -15.97 -3.54
CA GLY A 192 -6.27 -15.31 -3.41
C GLY A 192 -6.19 -13.79 -3.28
N TYR A 193 -5.08 -13.26 -2.77
CA TYR A 193 -4.73 -11.85 -2.66
C TYR A 193 -3.27 -11.64 -3.08
N MET A 194 -3.03 -10.63 -3.90
CA MET A 194 -1.69 -10.22 -4.27
C MET A 194 -1.62 -8.70 -4.36
N ASN A 195 -0.73 -8.08 -3.59
CA ASN A 195 -0.39 -6.68 -3.78
C ASN A 195 0.36 -6.53 -5.11
N LEU A 196 0.03 -5.51 -5.91
CA LEU A 196 0.69 -5.30 -7.20
C LEU A 196 2.11 -4.73 -7.04
N ARG A 197 2.40 -4.06 -5.92
CA ARG A 197 3.73 -3.57 -5.59
C ARG A 197 4.54 -4.66 -4.91
N CYS A 198 5.75 -4.88 -5.42
CA CYS A 198 6.75 -5.75 -4.81
C CYS A 198 7.74 -4.97 -3.94
N GLY A 199 8.04 -3.71 -4.28
CA GLY A 199 8.93 -2.85 -3.52
C GLY A 199 8.48 -2.64 -2.07
N LEU A 200 9.38 -2.91 -1.11
CA LEU A 200 9.05 -2.92 0.32
C LEU A 200 8.72 -1.54 0.92
N GLY A 201 9.31 -0.47 0.37
CA GLY A 201 9.13 0.88 0.89
C GLY A 201 8.16 1.69 0.01
N PRO A 202 7.22 2.48 0.57
CA PRO A 202 6.80 2.48 1.97
C PRO A 202 5.90 1.26 2.28
N GLY A 203 5.82 0.89 3.57
CA GLY A 203 4.81 -0.06 4.06
C GLY A 203 5.34 -1.37 4.68
N CYS A 204 6.55 -1.79 4.37
CA CYS A 204 7.19 -2.99 4.94
C CYS A 204 8.58 -2.71 5.55
N PRO A 205 9.05 -3.55 6.48
CA PRO A 205 8.32 -4.64 7.16
C PRO A 205 7.52 -4.18 8.39
N ASP A 206 7.75 -2.96 8.85
CA ASP A 206 7.28 -2.44 10.14
C ASP A 206 6.79 -1.00 9.96
N TRP A 207 5.54 -0.84 9.53
CA TRP A 207 5.04 0.44 9.04
C TRP A 207 4.08 1.13 10.00
N MET A 208 2.87 0.60 10.22
CA MET A 208 1.89 1.24 11.11
C MET A 208 1.82 0.56 12.47
N HIS A 209 1.83 1.35 13.53
CA HIS A 209 1.72 0.90 14.90
C HIS A 209 0.40 1.42 15.51
N PRO A 210 -0.68 0.63 15.53
CA PRO A 210 -1.95 1.08 16.11
C PRO A 210 -1.86 1.56 17.56
N GLY A 211 -0.84 1.13 18.31
CA GLY A 211 -0.56 1.59 19.68
C GLY A 211 0.19 2.92 19.79
N ALA A 212 0.59 3.55 18.69
CA ALA A 212 1.28 4.84 18.72
C ALA A 212 0.33 5.95 19.22
N ILE A 213 0.87 6.80 20.10
CA ILE A 213 0.15 7.94 20.68
C ILE A 213 0.69 9.30 20.20
N GLU A 214 1.95 9.32 19.76
CA GLU A 214 2.60 10.51 19.22
C GLU A 214 2.31 10.60 17.73
N PRO A 215 1.77 11.72 17.23
CA PRO A 215 1.53 11.89 15.80
C PRO A 215 2.83 11.90 14.99
N ASP A 216 2.86 11.13 13.91
CA ASP A 216 3.89 11.19 12.88
C ASP A 216 3.31 11.91 11.64
N GLU A 217 3.97 12.97 11.18
CA GLU A 217 3.51 13.74 10.00
C GLU A 217 3.45 12.90 8.73
N SER A 218 4.29 11.86 8.62
CA SER A 218 4.31 10.93 7.50
C SER A 218 3.20 9.88 7.58
N LYS A 219 2.64 9.63 8.77
CA LYS A 219 1.63 8.60 9.08
C LYS A 219 0.51 9.13 9.98
N GLN A 220 -0.15 10.19 9.54
CA GLN A 220 -1.16 10.93 10.33
C GLN A 220 -2.31 10.06 10.85
N GLU A 221 -2.61 8.97 10.16
CA GLU A 221 -3.63 7.99 10.46
C GLU A 221 -3.24 7.02 11.60
N GLU A 222 -1.95 6.89 11.93
CA GLU A 222 -1.43 5.87 12.84
C GLU A 222 -2.07 5.93 14.24
N VAL A 223 -2.14 7.14 14.81
CA VAL A 223 -2.75 7.39 16.13
C VAL A 223 -4.27 7.15 16.16
N MET A 224 -4.91 6.97 15.00
CA MET A 224 -6.34 6.69 14.87
C MET A 224 -6.63 5.21 14.58
N LEU A 225 -5.60 4.41 14.26
CA LEU A 225 -5.75 3.03 13.83
C LEU A 225 -6.34 2.12 14.91
N ALA A 226 -5.91 2.20 16.17
CA ALA A 226 -6.47 1.33 17.21
C ALA A 226 -7.99 1.51 17.37
N ARG A 227 -8.46 2.76 17.28
CA ARG A 227 -9.89 3.08 17.32
C ARG A 227 -10.59 2.54 16.08
N ALA A 228 -10.08 2.85 14.89
CA ALA A 228 -10.69 2.39 13.64
C ALA A 228 -10.71 0.86 13.54
N TRP A 229 -9.63 0.20 13.96
CA TRP A 229 -9.54 -1.25 14.07
C TRP A 229 -10.65 -1.81 14.96
N SER A 230 -10.81 -1.28 16.17
CA SER A 230 -11.83 -1.75 17.11
C SER A 230 -13.26 -1.53 16.58
N GLU A 231 -13.47 -0.52 15.74
CA GLU A 231 -14.76 -0.27 15.08
C GLU A 231 -15.00 -1.22 13.89
N ILE A 232 -13.96 -1.53 13.10
CA ILE A 232 -14.04 -2.37 11.89
C ILE A 232 -13.98 -3.87 12.22
N PHE A 233 -13.16 -4.27 13.19
CA PHE A 233 -12.90 -5.64 13.62
C PHE A 233 -13.14 -5.80 15.14
N PRO A 234 -14.40 -5.66 15.60
CA PRO A 234 -14.70 -5.59 17.04
C PRO A 234 -14.35 -6.87 17.83
N ASP A 235 -14.25 -8.01 17.14
CA ASP A 235 -13.93 -9.31 17.75
C ASP A 235 -12.43 -9.66 17.66
N GLU A 236 -11.62 -8.82 17.02
CA GLU A 236 -10.22 -9.11 16.73
C GLU A 236 -9.29 -8.24 17.58
N PRO A 237 -8.19 -8.81 18.12
CA PRO A 237 -7.22 -8.03 18.86
C PRO A 237 -6.57 -6.98 17.96
N VAL A 238 -6.33 -5.80 18.53
CA VAL A 238 -5.58 -4.75 17.83
C VAL A 238 -4.15 -5.25 17.62
N PRO A 239 -3.66 -5.36 16.38
CA PRO A 239 -2.30 -5.81 16.12
C PRO A 239 -1.29 -4.76 16.56
N SER A 240 -0.09 -5.19 16.92
CA SER A 240 1.00 -4.28 17.27
C SER A 240 1.54 -3.54 16.04
N VAL A 241 1.50 -4.19 14.88
CA VAL A 241 2.02 -3.70 13.60
C VAL A 241 1.05 -4.06 12.48
N LEU A 242 0.83 -3.14 11.55
CA LEU A 242 0.25 -3.41 10.23
C LEU A 242 1.28 -3.04 9.16
N ALA A 243 1.54 -3.97 8.25
CA ALA A 243 2.54 -3.77 7.20
C ALA A 243 2.21 -4.58 5.93
N GLN A 244 2.39 -3.93 4.80
CA GLN A 244 2.40 -4.50 3.44
C GLN A 244 2.97 -3.44 2.48
N PRO A 245 3.37 -3.77 1.24
CA PRO A 245 3.68 -2.73 0.26
C PRO A 245 2.51 -1.75 0.08
N CYS A 246 2.80 -0.46 -0.05
CA CYS A 246 1.77 0.58 -0.12
C CYS A 246 0.91 0.53 -1.40
N CYS A 247 0.02 1.52 -1.41
CA CYS A 247 -0.61 2.19 -2.53
C CYS A 247 -1.88 1.50 -3.04
N ALA A 248 -2.52 0.64 -2.23
CA ALA A 248 -3.85 0.07 -2.45
C ALA A 248 -4.11 -0.43 -3.88
N GLN A 249 -3.09 -0.97 -4.55
CA GLN A 249 -3.21 -1.67 -5.82
C GLN A 249 -2.99 -3.16 -5.59
N PHE A 250 -4.00 -3.97 -5.89
CA PHE A 250 -3.95 -5.40 -5.61
C PHE A 250 -4.86 -6.20 -6.55
N ALA A 251 -4.60 -7.49 -6.65
CA ALA A 251 -5.40 -8.45 -7.37
C ALA A 251 -6.06 -9.43 -6.40
N LEU A 252 -7.30 -9.80 -6.70
CA LEU A 252 -8.10 -10.74 -5.92
C LEU A 252 -8.67 -11.84 -6.80
N SER A 253 -8.67 -13.06 -6.26
CA SER A 253 -9.49 -14.13 -6.83
C SER A 253 -10.95 -13.99 -6.40
N LYS A 254 -11.85 -14.46 -7.26
CA LYS A 254 -13.27 -14.57 -6.97
C LYS A 254 -13.56 -15.33 -5.68
N GLU A 255 -12.89 -16.47 -5.53
CA GLU A 255 -13.05 -17.36 -4.38
C GLU A 255 -12.60 -16.66 -3.10
N ARG A 256 -11.53 -15.86 -3.17
CA ARG A 256 -11.07 -15.08 -2.01
C ARG A 256 -12.11 -14.07 -1.58
N ILE A 257 -12.66 -13.28 -2.51
CA ILE A 257 -13.73 -12.32 -2.21
C ILE A 257 -14.95 -13.03 -1.61
N ARG A 258 -15.32 -14.19 -2.16
CA ARG A 258 -16.48 -14.97 -1.69
C ARG A 258 -16.28 -15.70 -0.38
N THR A 259 -15.05 -15.80 0.11
CA THR A 259 -14.77 -16.33 1.45
C THR A 259 -15.37 -15.40 2.53
N ILE A 260 -15.57 -14.12 2.21
CA ILE A 260 -16.16 -13.13 3.09
C ILE A 260 -17.60 -12.86 2.63
N PRO A 261 -18.63 -12.97 3.49
CA PRO A 261 -20.01 -12.69 3.11
C PRO A 261 -20.21 -11.25 2.62
N ARG A 262 -21.08 -11.06 1.62
CA ARG A 262 -21.43 -9.73 1.07
C ARG A 262 -21.79 -8.70 2.15
N SER A 263 -22.49 -9.12 3.21
CA SER A 263 -22.87 -8.27 4.35
C SER A 263 -21.69 -7.66 5.09
N ARG A 264 -20.53 -8.32 5.11
CA ARG A 264 -19.32 -7.81 5.74
C ARG A 264 -18.70 -6.67 4.94
N TYR A 265 -18.72 -6.74 3.61
CA TYR A 265 -18.31 -5.62 2.76
C TYR A 265 -19.26 -4.43 2.89
N ILE A 266 -20.57 -4.67 3.01
CA ILE A 266 -21.56 -3.62 3.30
C ILE A 266 -21.22 -2.95 4.63
N PHE A 267 -20.93 -3.72 5.68
CA PHE A 267 -20.50 -3.19 6.98
C PHE A 267 -19.24 -2.31 6.88
N TYR A 268 -18.23 -2.75 6.11
CA TYR A 268 -17.02 -1.94 5.86
C TYR A 268 -17.34 -0.61 5.16
N ARG A 269 -18.21 -0.65 4.15
CA ARG A 269 -18.65 0.56 3.43
C ARG A 269 -19.46 1.48 4.33
N ASP A 270 -20.30 0.92 5.18
CA ASP A 270 -21.13 1.67 6.12
C ASP A 270 -20.27 2.36 7.19
N TRP A 271 -19.21 1.71 7.68
CA TRP A 271 -18.22 2.37 8.55
C TRP A 271 -17.61 3.60 7.86
N LEU A 272 -17.23 3.47 6.59
CA LEU A 272 -16.65 4.57 5.81
C LEU A 272 -17.64 5.74 5.63
N LEU A 273 -18.92 5.44 5.43
CA LEU A 273 -19.98 6.45 5.31
C LEU A 273 -20.28 7.18 6.62
N GLN A 274 -20.17 6.47 7.76
CA GLN A 274 -20.59 6.95 9.08
C GLN A 274 -19.46 7.60 9.87
N THR A 275 -18.20 7.26 9.59
CA THR A 275 -17.05 7.79 10.32
C THR A 275 -16.94 9.32 10.17
N THR A 276 -16.55 9.97 11.27
CA THR A 276 -16.30 11.42 11.29
C THR A 276 -14.90 11.77 10.78
N LEU A 277 -14.07 10.78 10.45
CA LEU A 277 -12.74 10.98 9.89
C LEU A 277 -12.83 11.65 8.53
N SER A 278 -11.84 12.47 8.18
CA SER A 278 -11.73 13.05 6.85
C SER A 278 -11.59 11.96 5.78
N ASP A 279 -11.87 12.31 4.52
CA ASP A 279 -11.69 11.37 3.40
C ASP A 279 -10.25 10.88 3.29
N TYR A 280 -9.31 11.82 3.44
CA TYR A 280 -7.89 11.53 3.46
C TYR A 280 -7.50 10.50 4.54
N ILE A 281 -7.88 10.72 5.80
CA ILE A 281 -7.50 9.82 6.89
C ILE A 281 -8.21 8.47 6.77
N ALA A 282 -9.51 8.46 6.44
CA ALA A 282 -10.25 7.21 6.30
C ALA A 282 -9.70 6.34 5.15
N GLY A 283 -9.29 6.96 4.03
CA GLY A 283 -8.60 6.27 2.94
C GLY A 283 -7.27 5.65 3.40
N ARG A 284 -6.42 6.46 4.06
CA ARG A 284 -5.11 6.00 4.55
C ARG A 284 -5.18 4.92 5.62
N ILE A 285 -6.23 4.88 6.43
CA ILE A 285 -6.46 3.76 7.35
C ILE A 285 -6.61 2.45 6.56
N TRP A 286 -7.40 2.47 5.49
CA TRP A 286 -7.71 1.28 4.69
C TRP A 286 -6.53 0.78 3.85
N GLU A 287 -5.58 1.65 3.51
CA GLU A 287 -4.32 1.32 2.85
C GLU A 287 -3.65 0.07 3.45
N TYR A 288 -3.59 -0.02 4.78
CA TYR A 288 -2.97 -1.13 5.51
C TYR A 288 -3.98 -2.08 6.18
N LEU A 289 -5.22 -2.14 5.67
CA LEU A 289 -6.21 -3.13 6.08
C LEU A 289 -6.47 -4.22 5.02
N TRP A 290 -6.15 -3.97 3.75
CA TRP A 290 -6.49 -4.89 2.67
C TRP A 290 -5.86 -6.28 2.82
N GLN A 291 -4.59 -6.33 3.23
CA GLN A 291 -3.89 -7.59 3.52
C GLN A 291 -4.55 -8.35 4.67
N TYR A 292 -5.02 -7.66 5.70
CA TYR A 292 -5.74 -8.32 6.78
C TYR A 292 -7.12 -8.81 6.32
N VAL A 293 -7.85 -8.00 5.56
CA VAL A 293 -9.17 -8.35 5.03
C VAL A 293 -9.10 -9.57 4.11
N PHE A 294 -8.08 -9.69 3.26
CA PHE A 294 -8.03 -10.71 2.20
C PHE A 294 -6.96 -11.79 2.37
N ALA A 295 -6.06 -11.66 3.34
CA ALA A 295 -5.09 -12.70 3.69
C ALA A 295 -5.15 -13.09 5.19
N GLY A 296 -5.81 -12.30 6.04
CA GLY A 296 -5.90 -12.58 7.48
C GLY A 296 -4.62 -12.26 8.24
N GLU A 297 -3.64 -11.66 7.57
CA GLU A 297 -2.33 -11.37 8.12
C GLU A 297 -2.22 -9.87 8.41
N PRO A 298 -1.83 -9.44 9.61
CA PRO A 298 -1.57 -8.03 9.89
C PRO A 298 -0.31 -7.52 9.18
N VAL A 299 0.68 -8.41 8.99
CA VAL A 299 1.95 -8.15 8.32
C VAL A 299 2.10 -9.09 7.13
N LEU A 300 2.02 -8.56 5.91
CA LEU A 300 2.19 -9.29 4.66
C LEU A 300 3.27 -8.63 3.80
N CYS A 301 4.53 -8.96 4.11
CA CYS A 301 5.71 -8.41 3.46
C CYS A 301 6.52 -9.54 2.79
N PRO A 302 6.11 -10.00 1.60
CA PRO A 302 6.84 -11.04 0.90
C PRO A 302 8.20 -10.53 0.43
N ASP A 303 9.17 -11.43 0.31
CA ASP A 303 10.47 -11.13 -0.30
C ASP A 303 10.28 -10.55 -1.72
N GLU A 304 10.99 -9.46 -2.03
CA GLU A 304 10.89 -8.77 -3.33
C GLU A 304 11.15 -9.74 -4.49
N SER A 305 12.19 -10.57 -4.38
CA SER A 305 12.54 -11.57 -5.39
C SER A 305 11.42 -12.60 -5.62
N VAL A 306 10.72 -13.03 -4.56
CA VAL A 306 9.58 -13.96 -4.66
C VAL A 306 8.38 -13.25 -5.27
N CYS A 307 8.11 -12.01 -4.86
CA CYS A 307 7.06 -11.17 -5.44
C CYS A 307 7.25 -11.01 -6.96
N LEU A 308 8.44 -10.59 -7.38
CA LEU A 308 8.79 -10.36 -8.77
C LEU A 308 8.82 -11.66 -9.61
N CYS A 309 9.41 -12.73 -9.07
CA CYS A 309 9.53 -13.99 -9.80
C CYS A 309 8.18 -14.67 -10.01
N ASP A 310 7.46 -14.99 -8.93
CA ASP A 310 6.20 -15.75 -9.07
C ASP A 310 5.03 -14.86 -9.51
N GLY A 311 5.12 -13.55 -9.29
CA GLY A 311 4.07 -12.58 -9.60
C GLY A 311 4.17 -12.00 -11.00
N TYR A 312 5.37 -11.87 -11.54
CA TYR A 312 5.60 -11.15 -12.80
C TYR A 312 6.59 -11.82 -13.75
N GLY A 313 7.22 -12.93 -13.33
CA GLY A 313 8.19 -13.65 -14.14
C GLY A 313 9.58 -13.03 -14.16
N PHE A 314 9.94 -12.18 -13.20
CA PHE A 314 11.33 -11.71 -13.05
C PHE A 314 12.07 -12.56 -12.03
N CYS A 315 12.68 -13.65 -12.50
CA CYS A 315 13.32 -14.65 -11.64
C CYS A 315 14.84 -14.49 -11.66
N PHE A 316 15.37 -13.78 -10.67
CA PHE A 316 16.79 -13.43 -10.61
C PHE A 316 17.68 -14.55 -10.05
N GLY A 317 17.11 -15.67 -9.59
CA GLY A 317 17.82 -16.73 -8.89
C GLY A 317 17.79 -16.52 -7.37
N GLY A 318 16.65 -16.04 -6.86
CA GLY A 318 16.45 -15.72 -5.46
C GLY A 318 17.03 -14.36 -5.05
N MET A 319 17.00 -14.08 -3.75
CA MET A 319 17.35 -12.77 -3.21
C MET A 319 18.78 -12.32 -3.55
N ALA A 320 19.76 -13.23 -3.50
CA ALA A 320 21.14 -12.90 -3.83
C ALA A 320 21.31 -12.43 -5.29
N GLY A 321 20.59 -13.07 -6.23
CA GLY A 321 20.59 -12.64 -7.63
C GLY A 321 19.90 -11.29 -7.83
N PHE A 322 18.81 -11.04 -7.09
CA PHE A 322 18.11 -9.77 -7.14
C PHE A 322 18.93 -8.62 -6.54
N GLU A 323 19.62 -8.85 -5.42
CA GLU A 323 20.54 -7.86 -4.84
C GLU A 323 21.72 -7.54 -5.77
N ALA A 324 22.28 -8.56 -6.45
CA ALA A 324 23.31 -8.34 -7.47
C ALA A 324 22.79 -7.47 -8.63
N PHE A 325 21.55 -7.70 -9.07
CA PHE A 325 20.91 -6.88 -10.09
C PHE A 325 20.70 -5.44 -9.62
N LYS A 326 20.19 -5.23 -8.40
CA LYS A 326 20.02 -3.89 -7.82
C LYS A 326 21.37 -3.16 -7.71
N ALA A 327 22.44 -3.86 -7.32
CA ALA A 327 23.78 -3.27 -7.26
C ALA A 327 24.29 -2.84 -8.65
N ALA A 328 24.14 -3.70 -9.67
CA ALA A 328 24.53 -3.37 -11.04
C ALA A 328 23.71 -2.19 -11.59
N GLN A 329 22.42 -2.10 -11.23
CA GLN A 329 21.56 -0.99 -11.60
C GLN A 329 21.98 0.32 -10.91
N ALA A 330 22.30 0.28 -9.62
CA ALA A 330 22.79 1.46 -8.89
C ALA A 330 24.09 1.99 -9.51
N GLU A 331 25.04 1.11 -9.83
CA GLU A 331 26.29 1.48 -10.51
C GLU A 331 26.04 2.11 -11.89
N ARG A 332 25.09 1.57 -12.66
CA ARG A 332 24.66 2.15 -13.94
C ARG A 332 24.12 3.58 -13.74
N ASP A 333 23.28 3.77 -12.74
CA ASP A 333 22.60 5.06 -12.49
C ASP A 333 23.57 6.12 -11.95
N GLU A 334 24.59 5.71 -11.19
CA GLU A 334 25.71 6.57 -10.81
C GLU A 334 26.52 7.01 -12.04
N LEU A 335 26.89 6.06 -12.92
CA LEU A 335 27.58 6.38 -14.18
C LEU A 335 26.75 7.30 -15.08
N ALA A 336 25.43 7.09 -15.15
CA ALA A 336 24.52 7.96 -15.90
C ALA A 336 24.55 9.40 -15.35
N GLN A 337 24.46 9.55 -14.03
CA GLN A 337 24.54 10.87 -13.38
C GLN A 337 25.89 11.55 -13.62
N GLU A 338 27.00 10.81 -13.63
CA GLU A 338 28.31 11.37 -13.95
C GLU A 338 28.40 11.86 -15.40
N VAL A 339 27.87 11.10 -16.35
CA VAL A 339 27.79 11.50 -17.76
C VAL A 339 26.93 12.76 -17.91
N ASP A 340 25.74 12.79 -17.29
CA ASP A 340 24.83 13.93 -17.32
C ASP A 340 25.45 15.19 -16.68
N ASN A 341 26.10 15.03 -15.52
CA ASN A 341 26.79 16.13 -14.85
C ASN A 341 27.94 16.67 -15.70
N TRP A 342 28.73 15.79 -16.33
CA TRP A 342 29.79 16.20 -17.25
C TRP A 342 29.22 16.98 -18.44
N MET A 343 28.09 16.52 -19.02
CA MET A 343 27.41 17.21 -20.11
C MET A 343 26.92 18.59 -19.69
N TRP A 344 26.31 18.70 -18.50
CA TRP A 344 25.84 19.96 -17.94
C TRP A 344 26.98 20.96 -17.71
N MET A 345 28.06 20.54 -17.04
CA MET A 345 29.25 21.38 -16.80
C MET A 345 29.89 21.85 -18.12
N SER A 346 29.92 20.99 -19.13
CA SER A 346 30.50 21.32 -20.44
C SER A 346 29.65 22.32 -21.21
N GLN A 347 28.32 22.23 -21.09
CA GLN A 347 27.41 23.19 -21.69
C GLN A 347 27.51 24.56 -21.01
N ASP A 348 27.53 24.59 -19.67
CA ASP A 348 27.70 25.84 -18.90
C ASP A 348 29.02 26.55 -19.24
N LEU A 349 30.09 25.78 -19.40
CA LEU A 349 31.37 26.31 -19.89
C LEU A 349 31.33 26.87 -21.31
N GLU A 350 30.49 26.32 -22.19
CA GLU A 350 30.36 26.83 -23.55
C GLU A 350 29.51 28.10 -23.57
N GLU A 351 28.47 28.18 -22.76
CA GLU A 351 27.58 29.34 -22.64
C GLU A 351 28.26 30.54 -21.96
N THR A 352 29.25 30.30 -21.10
CA THR A 352 30.03 31.34 -20.41
C THR A 352 31.14 31.95 -21.28
N LYS A 353 31.45 31.37 -22.44
CA LYS A 353 32.42 31.95 -23.38
C LYS A 353 31.85 33.18 -24.07
N ASP A 354 32.68 34.20 -24.24
CA ASP A 354 32.34 35.38 -25.03
C ASP A 354 32.26 35.07 -26.55
N LEU A 355 31.92 36.08 -27.35
CA LEU A 355 31.80 35.95 -28.81
C LEU A 355 33.11 35.51 -29.50
N ASP A 356 34.24 35.68 -28.83
CA ASP A 356 35.57 35.30 -29.31
C ASP A 356 36.03 33.94 -28.72
N GLY A 357 35.21 33.31 -27.87
CA GLY A 357 35.47 32.00 -27.27
C GLY A 357 36.28 32.05 -25.97
N HIS A 358 36.45 33.22 -25.35
CA HIS A 358 37.23 33.41 -24.14
C HIS A 358 36.35 33.38 -22.88
N LEU A 359 36.89 32.83 -21.79
CA LEU A 359 36.25 32.79 -20.48
C LEU A 359 36.71 34.00 -19.65
N ASP A 360 35.80 34.60 -18.89
CA ASP A 360 36.14 35.64 -17.92
C ASP A 360 36.94 35.03 -16.75
N GLU A 361 38.22 35.39 -16.66
CA GLU A 361 39.16 34.90 -15.65
C GLU A 361 38.77 35.22 -14.20
N THR A 362 37.77 36.11 -14.00
CA THR A 362 37.25 36.45 -12.67
C THR A 362 36.12 35.52 -12.20
N MET A 363 35.61 34.65 -13.07
CA MET A 363 34.54 33.71 -12.73
C MET A 363 35.08 32.43 -12.08
N ASN A 364 34.44 32.01 -10.99
CA ASN A 364 34.74 30.74 -10.33
C ASN A 364 33.92 29.62 -10.99
N LEU A 365 34.45 29.03 -12.07
CA LEU A 365 33.78 28.00 -12.88
C LEU A 365 34.22 26.59 -12.46
N ASN A 366 33.26 25.66 -12.44
CA ASN A 366 33.55 24.24 -12.24
C ASN A 366 33.92 23.59 -13.59
N ILE A 367 35.20 23.31 -13.79
CA ILE A 367 35.70 22.74 -15.05
C ILE A 367 35.69 21.20 -14.98
N PRO A 368 35.05 20.50 -15.95
CA PRO A 368 35.03 19.05 -15.96
C PRO A 368 36.41 18.50 -16.36
N PRO A 369 36.83 17.36 -15.78
CA PRO A 369 38.15 16.79 -16.05
C PRO A 369 38.28 16.37 -17.53
N PRO A 370 39.43 16.67 -18.18
CA PRO A 370 39.66 16.31 -19.59
C PRO A 370 39.80 14.79 -19.75
N GLY A 371 39.12 14.23 -20.76
CA GLY A 371 39.18 12.79 -21.11
C GLY A 371 38.23 11.87 -20.34
N GLY A 372 37.63 12.32 -19.24
CA GLY A 372 36.71 11.51 -18.43
C GLY A 372 35.38 11.16 -19.10
N LYS A 373 34.96 11.95 -20.11
CA LYS A 373 33.68 11.74 -20.80
C LYS A 373 33.58 10.38 -21.48
N SER A 374 34.54 10.06 -22.35
CA SER A 374 34.48 8.83 -23.15
C SER A 374 34.61 7.58 -22.28
N GLU A 375 35.42 7.64 -21.22
CA GLU A 375 35.60 6.53 -20.28
C GLU A 375 34.31 6.28 -19.46
N ASN A 376 33.65 7.34 -19.01
CA ASN A 376 32.38 7.25 -18.30
C ASN A 376 31.24 6.80 -19.23
N GLU A 377 31.21 7.28 -20.47
CA GLU A 377 30.23 6.84 -21.49
C GLU A 377 30.41 5.36 -21.84
N ASP A 378 31.65 4.89 -22.05
CA ASP A 378 31.95 3.49 -22.33
C ASP A 378 31.58 2.59 -21.13
N SER A 379 31.89 3.05 -19.91
CA SER A 379 31.54 2.36 -18.66
C SER A 379 30.02 2.30 -18.48
N TYR A 380 29.31 3.41 -18.69
CA TYR A 380 27.85 3.46 -18.67
C TYR A 380 27.23 2.51 -19.70
N ALA A 381 27.73 2.50 -20.93
CA ALA A 381 27.24 1.61 -21.99
C ALA A 381 27.55 0.13 -21.72
N ALA A 382 28.69 -0.18 -21.09
CA ALA A 382 29.01 -1.54 -20.65
C ALA A 382 28.08 -2.00 -19.52
N LYS A 383 27.89 -1.16 -18.50
CA LYS A 383 27.02 -1.45 -17.36
C LYS A 383 25.55 -1.56 -17.77
N THR A 384 25.10 -0.73 -18.71
CA THR A 384 23.74 -0.83 -19.29
C THR A 384 23.51 -2.19 -19.92
N ARG A 385 24.45 -2.68 -20.75
CA ARG A 385 24.36 -4.03 -21.35
C ARG A 385 24.37 -5.14 -20.31
N GLU A 386 25.11 -4.99 -19.22
CA GLU A 386 25.12 -5.94 -18.10
C GLU A 386 23.74 -6.02 -17.45
N VAL A 387 23.15 -4.88 -17.08
CA VAL A 387 21.82 -4.79 -16.46
C VAL A 387 20.73 -5.36 -17.38
N GLU A 388 20.78 -5.02 -18.67
CA GLU A 388 19.84 -5.56 -19.68
C GLU A 388 19.97 -7.09 -19.78
N ALA A 389 21.19 -7.63 -19.86
CA ALA A 389 21.41 -9.07 -19.91
C ALA A 389 20.94 -9.78 -18.63
N MET A 390 21.11 -9.17 -17.45
CA MET A 390 20.58 -9.71 -16.19
C MET A 390 19.05 -9.78 -16.21
N LEU A 391 18.40 -8.72 -16.70
CA LEU A 391 16.94 -8.65 -16.83
C LEU A 391 16.40 -9.67 -17.84
N GLU A 392 16.99 -9.78 -19.02
CA GLU A 392 16.61 -10.76 -20.04
C GLU A 392 16.73 -12.20 -19.51
N ASN A 393 17.82 -12.51 -18.80
CA ASN A 393 18.00 -13.81 -18.16
C ASN A 393 16.99 -14.06 -17.04
N ALA A 394 16.57 -13.03 -16.31
CA ALA A 394 15.54 -13.14 -15.29
C ALA A 394 14.16 -13.44 -15.90
N ILE A 395 13.81 -12.76 -17.01
CA ILE A 395 12.58 -13.01 -17.77
C ILE A 395 12.59 -14.43 -18.35
N ALA A 396 13.67 -14.84 -19.02
CA ALA A 396 13.77 -16.16 -19.63
C ALA A 396 13.65 -17.30 -18.60
N ARG A 397 14.20 -17.12 -17.39
CA ARG A 397 14.00 -18.04 -16.27
C ARG A 397 12.54 -18.03 -15.80
N GLY A 398 11.96 -16.85 -15.68
CA GLY A 398 10.58 -16.69 -15.25
C GLY A 398 9.58 -17.33 -16.20
N ASP A 399 9.74 -17.16 -17.51
CA ASP A 399 8.86 -17.72 -18.53
C ASP A 399 8.73 -19.26 -18.45
N ASN A 400 9.66 -19.94 -17.76
CA ASN A 400 9.57 -21.35 -17.45
C ASN A 400 8.83 -21.59 -16.11
N PRO A 401 7.59 -22.16 -16.13
CA PRO A 401 6.79 -22.35 -14.92
C PRO A 401 7.44 -23.24 -13.87
N ARG A 402 8.30 -24.19 -14.29
CA ARG A 402 9.03 -25.10 -13.41
C ARG A 402 10.16 -24.38 -12.68
N LEU A 403 10.93 -23.56 -13.40
CA LEU A 403 12.03 -22.78 -12.79
C LEU A 403 11.50 -21.72 -11.84
N ARG A 404 10.40 -21.04 -12.21
CA ARG A 404 9.66 -20.17 -11.28
C ARG A 404 9.29 -20.89 -9.99
N ALA A 405 8.74 -22.10 -10.12
CA ALA A 405 8.31 -22.89 -8.98
C ALA A 405 9.45 -23.23 -8.03
N GLU A 406 10.56 -23.66 -8.63
CA GLU A 406 11.79 -24.00 -7.93
C GLU A 406 12.37 -22.78 -7.20
N GLU A 407 12.43 -21.62 -7.84
CA GLU A 407 12.98 -20.39 -7.25
C GLU A 407 12.20 -19.92 -6.02
N VAL A 408 10.86 -20.06 -6.03
CA VAL A 408 10.03 -19.68 -4.89
C VAL A 408 9.70 -20.83 -3.95
N GLY A 409 10.35 -21.98 -4.13
CA GLY A 409 10.21 -23.15 -3.23
C GLY A 409 8.83 -23.81 -3.25
N ARG A 410 8.03 -23.60 -4.30
CA ARG A 410 6.70 -24.23 -4.43
C ARG A 410 6.78 -25.56 -5.20
N PRO A 411 5.95 -26.57 -4.87
CA PRO A 411 5.89 -27.79 -5.65
C PRO A 411 5.41 -27.49 -7.08
N TRP A 412 5.99 -28.19 -8.05
CA TRP A 412 5.60 -28.12 -9.46
C TRP A 412 5.03 -29.45 -9.93
N LYS A 413 3.98 -29.38 -10.74
CA LYS A 413 3.37 -30.53 -11.44
C LYS A 413 3.28 -30.25 -12.93
N GLU A 414 3.34 -31.33 -13.72
CA GLU A 414 3.12 -31.26 -15.16
C GLU A 414 1.74 -30.64 -15.44
N GLY A 415 1.70 -29.57 -16.25
CA GLY A 415 0.49 -28.81 -16.55
C GLY A 415 0.29 -27.53 -15.72
N ASP A 416 1.14 -27.25 -14.73
CA ASP A 416 1.17 -25.94 -14.05
C ASP A 416 1.68 -24.86 -15.01
N GLY A 417 0.88 -23.80 -15.22
CA GLY A 417 1.15 -22.73 -16.19
C GLY A 417 1.83 -21.48 -15.63
N PHE A 418 1.85 -20.41 -16.45
CA PHE A 418 2.18 -19.04 -16.02
C PHE A 418 1.13 -18.58 -15.05
#